data_AF-A0A2R9BQ70-F1
#
_entry.id   AF-A0A2R9BQ70-F1
#
_cell.length_a   1.000
_cell.length_b   1.000
_cell.length_c   1.000
_cell.angle_alpha   90.00
_cell.angle_beta   90.00
_cell.angle_gamma   90.00
#
_symmetry.space_group_name_H-M   'P 1'
#
loop_
_entity.id
_entity.type
_entity.pdbx_description
1 polymer ?
#
loop_
_entity_poly.entity_id
_entity_poly.type
_entity_poly.pdbx_seq_one_letter_code
_entity_poly.pdbx_strand_id
1 'polypeptide(L)'
;MAKTVAYFYDPDVGNFHYGAGHPMKPHRLALTHSLVLHYGLYKKMIVFKPYQASQHDMCRFHSEDYIDFLQRVTDSLGCDRLGCFNLSIRGHGECVEYVKSFNIPLLVLGGGGYTVRNVARCWTYETSLLVEEAISEELPYSEYFEYFAPDFTLHPDVSTRIENQNSRQYLDQIRQTIFENLKMLNHAPSVQIHDVPADLLTYDRTDEADAEERGPEENYSRPEAPNEFYDGDHDNDKESDVEI
;
A
#
# COMPACT_ATOMS: atom_id res chain seq x y z
N MET A 1 -6.93 18.74 15.12
CA MET A 1 -5.53 18.30 15.19
C MET A 1 -4.90 18.46 13.82
N ALA A 2 -3.64 18.88 13.74
CA ALA A 2 -2.92 18.90 12.46
C ALA A 2 -2.69 17.44 12.00
N LYS A 3 -3.06 17.11 10.76
CA LYS A 3 -2.81 15.78 10.18
C LYS A 3 -1.34 15.70 9.78
N THR A 4 -0.64 14.67 10.24
CA THR A 4 0.72 14.37 9.80
C THR A 4 0.65 13.46 8.58
N VAL A 5 1.28 13.86 7.47
CA VAL A 5 1.35 13.06 6.25
C VAL A 5 2.75 12.48 6.13
N ALA A 6 2.84 11.15 5.97
CA ALA A 6 4.07 10.46 5.63
C ALA A 6 4.06 10.07 4.15
N TYR A 7 5.16 10.33 3.45
CA TYR A 7 5.30 10.06 2.02
C TYR A 7 6.52 9.17 1.78
N PHE A 8 6.31 8.05 1.11
CA PHE A 8 7.36 7.06 0.88
C PHE A 8 7.83 7.07 -0.57
N TYR A 9 9.12 7.28 -0.79
CA TYR A 9 9.71 7.26 -2.12
C TYR A 9 11.13 6.70 -2.11
N ASP A 10 11.38 5.75 -3.01
CA ASP A 10 12.72 5.27 -3.32
C ASP A 10 13.14 5.84 -4.69
N PRO A 11 14.27 6.58 -4.79
CA PRO A 11 14.79 7.07 -6.07
C PRO A 11 14.97 6.01 -7.15
N ASP A 12 15.19 4.75 -6.76
CA ASP A 12 15.44 3.65 -7.70
C ASP A 12 14.15 3.13 -8.36
N VAL A 13 12.98 3.37 -7.75
CA VAL A 13 11.69 2.81 -8.21
C VAL A 13 11.30 3.23 -9.64
N GLY A 14 11.80 4.39 -10.09
CA GLY A 14 11.56 4.90 -11.44
C GLY A 14 12.43 4.28 -12.53
N ASN A 15 13.47 3.52 -12.15
CA ASN A 15 14.51 3.00 -13.04
C ASN A 15 14.22 1.57 -13.52
N PHE A 16 13.11 0.97 -13.10
CA PHE A 16 12.66 -0.33 -13.57
C PHE A 16 11.90 -0.20 -14.90
N HIS A 17 12.08 -1.16 -15.80
CA HIS A 17 11.44 -1.17 -17.11
C HIS A 17 10.94 -2.56 -17.50
N TYR A 18 9.64 -2.70 -17.73
CA TYR A 18 8.96 -3.96 -18.04
C TYR A 18 9.21 -4.49 -19.47
N GLY A 19 10.10 -3.86 -20.25
CA GLY A 19 10.38 -4.22 -21.62
C GLY A 19 9.67 -3.37 -22.69
N ALA A 20 10.14 -3.50 -23.92
CA ALA A 20 9.64 -2.73 -25.06
C ALA A 20 8.14 -3.04 -25.31
N GLY A 21 7.35 -2.01 -25.59
CA GLY A 21 5.90 -2.15 -25.79
C GLY A 21 5.07 -2.37 -24.51
N HIS A 22 5.71 -2.66 -23.36
CA HIS A 22 4.95 -2.85 -22.12
C HIS A 22 4.40 -1.51 -21.58
N PRO A 23 3.12 -1.46 -21.17
CA PRO A 23 2.41 -0.26 -20.70
C PRO A 23 2.80 0.24 -19.32
N MET A 24 3.19 -0.67 -18.43
CA MET A 24 3.58 -0.36 -17.07
C MET A 24 4.93 0.30 -17.14
N LYS A 25 4.95 1.60 -16.85
CA LYS A 25 6.16 2.41 -16.80
C LYS A 25 6.35 2.88 -15.35
N PRO A 26 7.17 2.18 -14.54
CA PRO A 26 7.52 2.60 -13.19
C PRO A 26 8.02 4.05 -13.12
N HIS A 27 8.64 4.53 -14.20
CA HIS A 27 9.06 5.92 -14.38
C HIS A 27 7.97 6.98 -14.08
N ARG A 28 6.67 6.64 -14.17
CA ARG A 28 5.58 7.53 -13.73
C ARG A 28 5.70 7.96 -12.26
N LEU A 29 6.30 7.12 -11.41
CA LEU A 29 6.58 7.42 -10.00
C LEU A 29 7.66 8.52 -9.88
N ALA A 30 8.71 8.48 -10.71
CA ALA A 30 9.73 9.52 -10.75
C ALA A 30 9.16 10.88 -11.22
N LEU A 31 8.29 10.88 -12.24
CA LEU A 31 7.60 12.09 -12.68
C LEU A 31 6.71 12.68 -11.58
N THR A 32 5.97 11.82 -10.88
CA THR A 32 5.12 12.24 -9.74
C THR A 32 5.98 12.86 -8.64
N HIS A 33 7.06 12.19 -8.25
CA HIS A 33 7.94 12.68 -7.22
C HIS A 33 8.60 14.02 -7.59
N SER A 34 9.07 14.16 -8.84
CA SER A 34 9.64 15.42 -9.33
C SER A 34 8.62 16.57 -9.25
N LEU A 35 7.37 16.37 -9.67
CA LEU A 35 6.33 17.40 -9.51
C LEU A 35 6.05 17.73 -8.03
N VAL A 36 5.93 16.72 -7.18
CA VAL A 36 5.73 16.90 -5.72
C VAL A 36 6.86 17.74 -5.09
N LEU A 37 8.11 17.52 -5.52
CA LEU A 37 9.26 18.32 -5.09
C LEU A 37 9.16 19.77 -5.59
N HIS A 38 8.92 19.95 -6.89
CA HIS A 38 8.92 21.26 -7.52
C HIS A 38 7.72 22.13 -7.14
N TYR A 39 6.57 21.53 -6.77
CA TYR A 39 5.46 22.25 -6.13
C TYR A 39 5.71 22.59 -4.65
N GLY A 40 6.76 22.05 -4.03
CA GLY A 40 7.09 22.31 -2.63
C GLY A 40 6.22 21.53 -1.63
N LEU A 41 5.42 20.55 -2.08
CA LEU A 41 4.53 19.76 -1.22
C LEU A 41 5.31 18.98 -0.16
N TYR A 42 6.55 18.57 -0.46
CA TYR A 42 7.43 17.86 0.47
C TYR A 42 7.67 18.62 1.79
N LYS A 43 7.50 19.95 1.80
CA LYS A 43 7.67 20.77 3.01
C LYS A 43 6.57 20.57 4.04
N LYS A 44 5.42 20.00 3.63
CA LYS A 44 4.25 19.77 4.47
C LYS A 44 4.06 18.30 4.88
N MET A 45 5.04 17.46 4.59
CA MET A 45 5.00 16.02 4.87
C MET A 45 6.36 15.50 5.30
N ILE A 46 6.36 14.36 5.97
CA ILE A 46 7.58 13.66 6.35
C ILE A 46 7.89 12.66 5.26
N VAL A 47 9.00 12.89 4.55
CA VAL A 47 9.42 12.05 3.43
C VAL A 47 10.37 10.96 3.94
N PHE A 48 10.07 9.71 3.62
CA PHE A 48 10.86 8.54 4.00
C PHE A 48 11.34 7.79 2.76
N LYS A 49 12.56 7.27 2.81
CA LYS A 49 12.96 6.15 1.95
C LYS A 49 12.34 4.87 2.54
N PRO A 50 11.55 4.10 1.77
CA PRO A 50 10.89 2.91 2.31
C PRO A 50 11.90 1.80 2.61
N TYR A 51 11.54 0.94 3.56
CA TYR A 51 12.20 -0.34 3.79
C TYR A 51 11.89 -1.30 2.62
N GLN A 52 12.88 -2.08 2.20
CA GLN A 52 12.69 -3.13 1.21
C GLN A 52 12.14 -4.37 1.91
N ALA A 53 10.90 -4.75 1.58
CA ALA A 53 10.25 -5.92 2.16
C ALA A 53 11.07 -7.20 1.88
N SER A 54 11.28 -8.00 2.92
CA SER A 54 11.98 -9.27 2.83
C SER A 54 11.08 -10.38 2.31
N GLN A 55 11.67 -11.53 1.96
CA GLN A 55 10.90 -12.75 1.68
C GLN A 55 10.00 -13.12 2.87
N HIS A 56 10.50 -13.03 4.09
CA HIS A 56 9.72 -13.30 5.30
C HIS A 56 8.48 -12.41 5.37
N ASP A 57 8.61 -11.12 5.03
CA ASP A 57 7.48 -10.20 5.01
C ASP A 57 6.43 -10.57 3.96
N MET A 58 6.87 -10.97 2.76
CA MET A 58 5.98 -11.33 1.64
C MET A 58 5.28 -12.69 1.87
N CYS A 59 5.98 -13.65 2.46
CA CYS A 59 5.46 -14.99 2.76
C CYS A 59 4.42 -15.01 3.90
N ARG A 60 4.18 -13.89 4.57
CA ARG A 60 3.05 -13.75 5.50
C ARG A 60 1.69 -13.88 4.81
N PHE A 61 1.65 -13.70 3.49
CA PHE A 61 0.45 -13.87 2.67
C PHE A 61 0.68 -14.79 1.46
N HIS A 62 1.80 -14.61 0.74
CA HIS A 62 2.10 -15.41 -0.43
C HIS A 62 2.71 -16.77 -0.07
N SER A 63 2.54 -17.77 -0.93
CA SER A 63 3.23 -19.04 -0.77
C SER A 63 4.74 -18.89 -0.99
N GLU A 64 5.53 -19.66 -0.26
CA GLU A 64 7.00 -19.59 -0.33
C GLU A 64 7.52 -19.93 -1.73
N ASP A 65 6.94 -20.94 -2.38
CA ASP A 65 7.31 -21.38 -3.73
C ASP A 65 7.12 -20.29 -4.80
N TYR A 66 6.07 -19.46 -4.65
CA TYR A 66 5.81 -18.33 -5.52
C TYR A 66 6.85 -17.22 -5.33
N ILE A 67 7.19 -16.87 -4.08
CA ILE A 67 8.19 -15.84 -3.80
C ILE A 67 9.59 -16.32 -4.22
N ASP A 68 9.92 -17.58 -3.99
CA ASP A 68 11.15 -18.21 -4.49
C ASP A 68 11.22 -18.18 -6.01
N PHE A 69 10.10 -18.44 -6.70
CA PHE A 69 10.01 -18.32 -8.15
C PHE A 69 10.25 -16.88 -8.61
N LEU A 70 9.61 -15.89 -8.00
CA LEU A 70 9.80 -14.48 -8.35
C LEU A 70 11.24 -14.00 -8.15
N GLN A 71 11.94 -14.48 -7.11
CA GLN A 71 13.36 -14.13 -6.88
C GLN A 71 14.30 -14.70 -7.95
N ARG A 72 13.93 -15.82 -8.58
CA ARG A 72 14.77 -16.55 -9.55
C ARG A 72 14.46 -16.21 -11.00
N VAL A 73 13.31 -15.61 -11.27
CA VAL A 73 12.88 -15.26 -12.63
C VAL A 73 13.39 -13.88 -12.99
N THR A 74 14.18 -13.81 -14.06
CA THR A 74 14.49 -12.57 -14.79
C THR A 74 13.55 -12.43 -15.99
N ASP A 75 12.89 -11.29 -16.05
CA ASP A 75 11.70 -10.98 -16.85
C ASP A 75 11.86 -11.19 -18.38
N SER A 76 10.93 -11.93 -18.99
CA SER A 76 10.66 -11.88 -20.43
C SER A 76 9.15 -11.95 -20.73
N LEU A 77 8.53 -10.78 -21.00
CA LEU A 77 7.37 -10.49 -21.89
C LEU A 77 6.27 -9.54 -21.31
N GLY A 78 6.03 -8.40 -22.00
CA GLY A 78 4.86 -8.13 -22.91
C GLY A 78 3.45 -7.66 -22.42
N CYS A 79 3.13 -6.37 -22.73
CA CYS A 79 1.83 -5.71 -23.11
C CYS A 79 0.58 -5.61 -22.20
N ASP A 80 0.03 -4.36 -22.03
CA ASP A 80 -1.41 -3.97 -21.88
C ASP A 80 -1.86 -2.46 -21.60
N ARG A 81 -2.78 -1.86 -22.38
CA ARG A 81 -3.19 -0.42 -22.27
C ARG A 81 -4.69 -0.22 -21.91
N LEU A 82 -5.14 -0.73 -20.75
CA LEU A 82 -6.55 -1.13 -20.46
C LEU A 82 -7.64 -0.12 -20.03
N GLY A 83 -7.36 1.17 -19.81
CA GLY A 83 -8.39 2.06 -19.21
C GLY A 83 -9.48 2.49 -20.21
N CYS A 84 -10.77 2.29 -19.89
CA CYS A 84 -11.92 2.75 -20.71
C CYS A 84 -12.89 3.71 -19.98
N PHE A 85 -12.48 4.32 -18.86
CA PHE A 85 -13.27 5.30 -18.11
C PHE A 85 -12.96 6.75 -18.52
N ASN A 86 -13.89 7.66 -18.20
CA ASN A 86 -13.84 9.08 -18.56
C ASN A 86 -13.78 10.00 -17.33
N LEU A 87 -12.91 9.71 -16.36
CA LEU A 87 -12.73 10.53 -15.16
C LEU A 87 -11.68 11.62 -15.38
N SER A 88 -11.95 12.82 -14.87
CA SER A 88 -10.94 13.89 -14.78
C SER A 88 -10.07 13.72 -13.54
N ILE A 89 -8.90 14.38 -13.52
CA ILE A 89 -8.03 14.41 -12.33
C ILE A 89 -8.78 14.97 -11.12
N ARG A 90 -9.62 16.00 -11.33
CA ARG A 90 -10.45 16.59 -10.28
C ARG A 90 -11.46 15.58 -9.74
N GLY A 91 -12.18 14.89 -10.64
CA GLY A 91 -13.18 13.89 -10.25
C GLY A 91 -12.57 12.67 -9.54
N HIS A 92 -11.33 12.30 -9.87
CA HIS A 92 -10.61 11.25 -9.13
C HIS A 92 -10.18 11.74 -7.73
N GLY A 93 -9.69 12.99 -7.63
CA GLY A 93 -9.29 13.60 -6.35
C GLY A 93 -10.45 13.79 -5.37
N GLU A 94 -11.68 14.00 -5.84
CA GLU A 94 -12.88 14.08 -4.99
C GLU A 94 -13.08 12.81 -4.14
N CYS A 95 -12.74 11.62 -4.69
CA CYS A 95 -12.80 10.37 -3.94
C CYS A 95 -11.83 10.38 -2.75
N VAL A 96 -10.61 10.89 -2.96
CA VAL A 96 -9.58 11.00 -1.91
C VAL A 96 -10.01 11.98 -0.84
N GLU A 97 -10.54 13.15 -1.23
CA GLU A 97 -11.06 14.15 -0.30
C GLU A 97 -12.23 13.60 0.53
N TYR A 98 -13.18 12.90 -0.11
CA TYR A 98 -14.31 12.27 0.57
C TYR A 98 -13.85 11.23 1.60
N VAL A 99 -12.94 10.33 1.23
CA VAL A 99 -12.41 9.31 2.17
C VAL A 99 -11.60 9.96 3.30
N LYS A 100 -10.79 10.98 3.00
CA LYS A 100 -10.03 11.74 4.01
C LYS A 100 -10.93 12.48 5.01
N SER A 101 -12.17 12.81 4.63
CA SER A 101 -13.13 13.50 5.49
C SER A 101 -13.62 12.66 6.68
N PHE A 102 -13.54 11.33 6.61
CA PHE A 102 -13.94 10.44 7.70
C PHE A 102 -12.99 10.48 8.91
N ASN A 103 -11.81 11.09 8.78
CA ASN A 103 -10.83 11.27 9.86
C ASN A 103 -10.39 9.95 10.55
N ILE A 104 -10.30 8.87 9.77
CA ILE A 104 -9.73 7.58 10.17
C ILE A 104 -8.28 7.51 9.65
N PRO A 105 -7.35 6.81 10.34
CA PRO A 105 -6.03 6.52 9.78
C PRO A 105 -6.13 5.98 8.34
N LEU A 106 -5.53 6.69 7.40
CA LEU A 106 -5.71 6.48 5.97
C LEU A 106 -4.37 6.11 5.32
N LEU A 107 -4.29 4.92 4.74
CA LEU A 107 -3.19 4.50 3.87
C LEU A 107 -3.61 4.73 2.42
N VAL A 108 -2.92 5.62 1.71
CA VAL A 108 -3.15 5.91 0.29
C VAL A 108 -2.07 5.23 -0.53
N LEU A 109 -2.49 4.43 -1.51
CA LEU A 109 -1.61 3.70 -2.41
C LEU A 109 -1.86 4.14 -3.85
N GLY A 110 -0.86 3.92 -4.70
CA GLY A 110 -1.03 4.05 -6.15
C GLY A 110 -1.80 2.85 -6.73
N GLY A 111 -1.48 2.49 -7.97
CA GLY A 111 -2.13 1.38 -8.66
C GLY A 111 -1.86 1.43 -10.15
N GLY A 112 -2.81 1.01 -10.97
CA GLY A 112 -2.74 1.15 -12.44
C GLY A 112 -2.63 2.61 -12.92
N GLY A 113 -2.51 2.81 -14.23
CA GLY A 113 -2.40 4.13 -14.83
C GLY A 113 -1.35 4.17 -15.94
N TYR A 114 -1.83 4.24 -17.19
CA TYR A 114 -1.00 3.92 -18.36
C TYR A 114 -0.76 5.11 -19.29
N THR A 115 -1.27 6.28 -18.91
CA THR A 115 -0.87 7.57 -19.50
C THR A 115 0.01 8.29 -18.49
N VAL A 116 1.32 8.02 -18.54
CA VAL A 116 2.34 8.42 -17.55
C VAL A 116 2.19 9.88 -17.08
N ARG A 117 2.08 10.84 -18.02
CA ARG A 117 1.90 12.27 -17.69
C ARG A 117 0.65 12.58 -16.88
N ASN A 118 -0.47 11.90 -17.16
CA ASN A 118 -1.73 12.12 -16.44
C ASN A 118 -1.69 11.46 -15.06
N VAL A 119 -1.01 10.32 -14.93
CA VAL A 119 -0.78 9.68 -13.63
C VAL A 119 0.03 10.61 -12.73
N ALA A 120 1.12 11.18 -13.24
CA ALA A 120 1.95 12.11 -12.48
C ALA A 120 1.17 13.34 -12.00
N ARG A 121 0.35 13.94 -12.88
CA ARG A 121 -0.56 15.03 -12.52
C ARG A 121 -1.58 14.62 -11.46
N CYS A 122 -2.24 13.47 -11.66
CA CYS A 122 -3.26 12.94 -10.76
C CYS A 122 -2.73 12.75 -9.34
N TRP A 123 -1.66 11.97 -9.19
CA TRP A 123 -1.08 11.68 -7.88
C TRP A 123 -0.45 12.92 -7.22
N THR A 124 0.07 13.87 -8.00
CA THR A 124 0.55 15.15 -7.47
C THR A 124 -0.60 15.97 -6.89
N TYR A 125 -1.72 16.07 -7.62
CA TYR A 125 -2.92 16.77 -7.15
C TYR A 125 -3.52 16.10 -5.91
N GLU A 126 -3.65 14.78 -5.91
CA GLU A 126 -4.13 14.04 -4.73
C GLU A 126 -3.22 14.24 -3.52
N THR A 127 -1.90 14.27 -3.72
CA THR A 127 -0.94 14.59 -2.66
C THR A 127 -1.20 15.99 -2.09
N SER A 128 -1.51 16.97 -2.93
CA SER A 128 -1.85 18.33 -2.48
C SER A 128 -3.12 18.35 -1.63
N LEU A 129 -4.13 17.55 -1.96
CA LEU A 129 -5.36 17.39 -1.16
C LEU A 129 -5.08 16.71 0.20
N LEU A 130 -4.16 15.75 0.22
CA LEU A 130 -3.76 15.06 1.45
C LEU A 130 -3.02 15.99 2.42
N VAL A 131 -2.14 16.86 1.91
CA VAL A 131 -1.41 17.85 2.73
C VAL A 131 -2.16 19.18 2.90
N GLU A 132 -3.38 19.28 2.37
CA GLU A 132 -4.23 20.47 2.44
C GLU A 132 -3.53 21.72 1.89
N GLU A 133 -2.90 21.60 0.73
CA GLU A 133 -2.26 22.69 0.01
C GLU A 133 -2.84 22.88 -1.37
N ALA A 134 -3.25 24.11 -1.66
CA ALA A 134 -3.64 24.52 -3.00
C ALA A 134 -2.38 24.75 -3.85
N ILE A 135 -2.33 24.14 -5.03
CA ILE A 135 -1.22 24.25 -5.97
C ILE A 135 -1.64 24.94 -7.26
N SER A 136 -0.71 25.59 -7.95
CA SER A 136 -0.98 26.31 -9.20
C SER A 136 -1.35 25.37 -10.34
N GLU A 137 -2.21 25.85 -11.23
CA GLU A 137 -2.57 25.15 -12.46
C GLU A 137 -1.39 25.03 -13.42
N GLU A 138 -0.51 26.03 -13.46
CA GLU A 138 0.77 26.00 -14.17
C GLU A 138 1.72 25.01 -13.49
N LEU A 139 2.26 24.07 -14.27
CA LEU A 139 3.25 23.13 -13.78
C LEU A 139 4.60 23.83 -13.53
N PRO A 140 5.29 23.54 -12.43
CA PRO A 140 6.63 24.06 -12.21
C PRO A 140 7.64 23.39 -13.16
N TYR A 141 8.67 24.13 -13.54
CA TYR A 141 9.77 23.58 -14.33
C TYR A 141 10.48 22.46 -13.58
N SER A 142 10.76 21.36 -14.28
CA SER A 142 11.42 20.16 -13.76
C SER A 142 12.20 19.45 -14.88
N GLU A 143 12.98 18.43 -14.53
CA GLU A 143 13.75 17.65 -15.52
C GLU A 143 12.84 16.95 -16.55
N TYR A 144 11.57 16.71 -16.18
CA TYR A 144 10.57 16.03 -16.99
C TYR A 144 9.54 16.98 -17.62
N PHE A 145 9.76 18.29 -17.59
CA PHE A 145 8.75 19.30 -17.97
C PHE A 145 8.15 19.05 -19.37
N GLU A 146 8.98 18.64 -20.34
CA GLU A 146 8.57 18.35 -21.72
C GLU A 146 7.57 17.18 -21.83
N TYR A 147 7.47 16.29 -20.84
CA TYR A 147 6.46 15.23 -20.82
C TYR A 147 5.02 15.76 -20.74
N PHE A 148 4.86 17.02 -20.32
CA PHE A 148 3.58 17.67 -20.08
C PHE A 148 3.17 18.63 -21.21
N ALA A 149 3.92 18.66 -22.30
CA ALA A 149 3.54 19.37 -23.51
C ALA A 149 2.19 18.85 -24.07
N PRO A 150 1.41 19.69 -24.78
CA PRO A 150 1.72 21.09 -25.13
C PRO A 150 1.20 22.13 -24.13
N ASP A 151 0.35 21.72 -23.19
CA ASP A 151 -0.39 22.61 -22.30
C ASP A 151 0.41 23.01 -21.07
N PHE A 152 1.28 22.12 -20.56
CA PHE A 152 2.05 22.33 -19.34
C PHE A 152 1.19 22.68 -18.11
N THR A 153 -0.06 22.21 -18.08
CA THR A 153 -0.98 22.42 -16.95
C THR A 153 -1.17 21.16 -16.13
N LEU A 154 -1.65 21.34 -14.90
CA LEU A 154 -1.95 20.26 -13.96
C LEU A 154 -3.23 19.50 -14.33
N HIS A 155 -4.25 20.22 -14.80
CA HIS A 155 -5.58 19.71 -15.18
C HIS A 155 -5.83 19.92 -16.68
N PRO A 156 -5.19 19.13 -17.55
CA PRO A 156 -5.53 19.11 -18.97
C PRO A 156 -6.96 18.58 -19.17
N ASP A 157 -7.57 18.92 -20.31
CA ASP A 157 -8.80 18.26 -20.73
C ASP A 157 -8.50 16.80 -21.11
N VAL A 158 -8.91 15.87 -20.26
CA VAL A 158 -8.78 14.42 -20.47
C VAL A 158 -10.07 13.78 -20.95
N SER A 159 -11.09 14.60 -21.27
CA SER A 159 -12.40 14.11 -21.66
C SER A 159 -12.30 13.29 -22.94
N THR A 160 -12.60 12.01 -22.84
CA THR A 160 -12.82 11.17 -24.01
C THR A 160 -14.15 11.58 -24.64
N ARG A 161 -14.19 11.72 -25.97
CA ARG A 161 -15.44 11.93 -26.73
C ARG A 161 -16.30 10.65 -26.80
N ILE A 162 -16.11 9.74 -25.85
CA ILE A 162 -16.79 8.45 -25.78
C ILE A 162 -18.09 8.66 -25.02
N GLU A 163 -19.18 8.15 -25.60
CA GLU A 163 -20.50 8.23 -25.00
C GLU A 163 -20.54 7.42 -23.70
N ASN A 164 -21.04 8.03 -22.63
CA ASN A 164 -21.23 7.36 -21.35
C ASN A 164 -22.34 6.30 -21.47
N GLN A 165 -21.94 5.03 -21.38
CA GLN A 165 -22.87 3.88 -21.45
C GLN A 165 -23.63 3.64 -20.13
N ASN A 166 -23.35 4.41 -19.07
CA ASN A 166 -24.02 4.30 -17.79
C ASN A 166 -25.25 5.21 -17.75
N SER A 167 -26.41 4.66 -18.13
CA SER A 167 -27.68 5.38 -18.01
C SER A 167 -28.04 5.63 -16.54
N ARG A 168 -28.86 6.64 -16.27
CA ARG A 168 -29.30 6.96 -14.90
C ARG A 168 -30.06 5.79 -14.28
N GLN A 169 -30.90 5.12 -15.05
CA GLN A 169 -31.67 3.95 -14.62
C GLN A 169 -30.75 2.80 -14.19
N TYR A 170 -29.69 2.54 -14.97
CA TYR A 170 -28.70 1.51 -14.64
C TYR A 170 -27.97 1.81 -13.32
N LEU A 171 -27.52 3.06 -13.14
CA LEU A 171 -26.84 3.48 -11.91
C LEU A 171 -27.75 3.43 -10.68
N ASP A 172 -29.01 3.87 -10.81
CA ASP A 172 -29.98 3.83 -9.71
C ASP A 172 -30.31 2.39 -9.29
N GLN A 173 -30.42 1.46 -10.25
CA GLN A 173 -30.63 0.05 -9.97
C GLN A 173 -29.46 -0.56 -9.18
N ILE A 174 -28.21 -0.35 -9.62
CA ILE A 174 -27.03 -0.84 -8.89
C ILE A 174 -26.96 -0.23 -7.50
N ARG A 175 -27.19 1.09 -7.40
CA ARG A 175 -27.15 1.79 -6.12
C ARG A 175 -28.15 1.20 -5.13
N GLN A 176 -29.38 0.91 -5.56
CA GLN A 176 -30.38 0.27 -4.72
C GLN A 176 -29.90 -1.09 -4.20
N THR A 177 -29.39 -1.96 -5.09
CA THR A 177 -28.87 -3.29 -4.72
C THR A 177 -27.74 -3.19 -3.70
N ILE A 178 -26.79 -2.26 -3.89
CA ILE A 178 -25.68 -2.05 -2.93
C ILE A 178 -26.21 -1.59 -1.56
N PHE A 179 -27.18 -0.67 -1.52
CA PHE A 179 -27.78 -0.25 -0.26
C PHE A 179 -28.56 -1.35 0.45
N GLU A 180 -29.24 -2.24 -0.29
CA GLU A 180 -29.90 -3.40 0.27
C GLU A 180 -28.88 -4.37 0.89
N ASN A 181 -27.76 -4.63 0.22
CA ASN A 181 -26.68 -5.43 0.77
C ASN A 181 -26.07 -4.82 2.04
N LEU A 182 -25.82 -3.50 2.04
CA LEU A 182 -25.25 -2.80 3.20
C LEU A 182 -26.20 -2.81 4.41
N LYS A 183 -27.53 -2.83 4.21
CA LYS A 183 -28.50 -2.96 5.30
C LYS A 183 -28.42 -4.31 6.02
N MET A 184 -27.93 -5.34 5.36
CA MET A 184 -27.78 -6.67 5.96
C MET A 184 -26.57 -6.77 6.90
N LEU A 185 -25.67 -5.79 6.86
CA LEU A 185 -24.59 -5.70 7.84
C LEU A 185 -25.18 -5.29 9.19
N ASN A 186 -25.12 -6.20 10.16
CA ASN A 186 -25.58 -5.92 11.52
C ASN A 186 -24.77 -4.75 12.07
N HIS A 187 -25.42 -3.66 12.47
CA HIS A 187 -24.72 -2.54 13.07
C HIS A 187 -24.16 -2.98 14.44
N ALA A 188 -22.84 -2.95 14.63
CA ALA A 188 -22.31 -2.98 15.98
C ALA A 188 -22.71 -1.64 16.63
N PRO A 189 -23.42 -1.63 17.78
CA PRO A 189 -23.65 -0.38 18.51
C PRO A 189 -22.28 0.26 18.73
N SER A 190 -22.11 1.48 18.21
CA SER A 190 -20.83 2.17 18.22
C SER A 190 -20.43 2.40 19.68
N VAL A 191 -19.56 1.56 20.23
CA VAL A 191 -18.92 1.82 21.51
C VAL A 191 -17.92 2.94 21.24
N GLN A 192 -18.20 4.13 21.78
CA GLN A 192 -17.29 5.26 21.69
C GLN A 192 -15.94 4.85 22.30
N ILE A 193 -14.85 5.11 21.59
CA ILE A 193 -13.50 4.97 22.15
C ILE A 193 -13.39 6.04 23.23
N HIS A 194 -13.35 5.62 24.49
CA HIS A 194 -13.08 6.49 25.63
C HIS A 194 -11.59 6.41 25.99
N ASP A 195 -10.98 7.56 26.25
CA ASP A 195 -9.64 7.61 26.86
C ASP A 195 -9.67 6.87 28.20
N VAL A 196 -8.80 5.88 28.35
CA VAL A 196 -8.64 5.15 29.62
C VAL A 196 -7.85 6.06 30.57
N PRO A 197 -8.40 6.46 31.72
CA PRO A 197 -7.65 7.23 32.71
C PRO A 197 -6.40 6.46 33.15
N ALA A 198 -5.26 7.15 33.26
CA ALA A 198 -3.98 6.54 33.62
C ALA A 198 -4.03 5.75 34.96
N ASP A 199 -4.90 6.15 35.87
CA ASP A 199 -5.11 5.50 37.18
C ASP A 199 -5.83 4.15 37.11
N LEU A 200 -6.45 3.79 35.97
CA LEU A 200 -7.20 2.53 35.81
C LEU A 200 -6.29 1.35 35.44
N LEU A 201 -5.01 1.61 35.15
CA LEU A 201 -3.98 0.63 34.82
C LEU A 201 -2.93 0.45 35.93
N THR A 202 -3.17 0.93 37.16
CA THR A 202 -2.39 0.49 38.32
C THR A 202 -2.75 -0.96 38.61
N TYR A 203 -2.13 -1.88 37.87
CA TYR A 203 -1.95 -3.25 38.31
C TYR A 203 -1.13 -3.18 39.60
N ASP A 204 -1.78 -3.31 40.75
CA ASP A 204 -1.12 -3.93 41.89
C ASP A 204 -0.72 -5.32 41.38
N ARG A 205 0.56 -5.49 41.04
CA ARG A 205 1.14 -6.80 40.81
C ARG A 205 1.09 -7.52 42.14
N THR A 206 0.01 -8.23 42.42
CA THR A 206 0.10 -9.40 43.28
C THR A 206 0.92 -10.40 42.49
N ASP A 207 2.22 -10.44 42.77
CA ASP A 207 3.18 -11.35 42.16
C ASP A 207 2.73 -12.81 42.39
N GLU A 208 1.95 -13.35 41.46
CA GLU A 208 2.00 -14.78 41.16
C GLU A 208 2.90 -14.91 39.93
N ALA A 209 4.00 -15.64 40.10
CA ALA A 209 4.98 -15.87 39.05
C ALA A 209 4.29 -16.60 37.87
N ASP A 210 4.38 -16.01 36.69
CA ASP A 210 3.85 -16.57 35.46
C ASP A 210 4.67 -17.82 35.09
N ALA A 211 4.01 -18.97 34.95
CA ALA A 211 4.67 -20.26 34.72
C ALA A 211 5.35 -20.34 33.33
N GLU A 212 5.14 -19.34 32.47
CA GLU A 212 5.75 -19.23 31.13
C GLU A 212 6.79 -18.10 31.01
N GLU A 213 7.25 -17.51 32.11
CA GLU A 213 8.35 -16.54 32.07
C GLU A 213 9.65 -17.24 31.61
N ARG A 214 10.11 -16.92 30.39
CA ARG A 214 11.39 -17.40 29.84
C ARG A 214 12.54 -16.87 30.69
N GLY A 215 13.04 -17.69 31.59
CA GLY A 215 14.28 -17.46 32.33
C GLY A 215 15.52 -17.51 31.43
N PRO A 216 16.70 -17.16 31.97
CA PRO A 216 17.98 -17.22 31.24
C PRO A 216 18.28 -18.65 30.75
N GLU A 217 18.97 -18.76 29.60
CA GLU A 217 19.12 -19.95 28.75
C GLU A 217 19.64 -21.24 29.42
N GLU A 218 20.11 -21.20 30.67
CA GLU A 218 20.70 -22.35 31.35
C GLU A 218 19.68 -23.34 31.96
N ASN A 219 18.38 -23.03 31.96
CA ASN A 219 17.32 -23.88 32.53
C ASN A 219 16.26 -24.36 31.52
N TYR A 220 16.58 -24.40 30.23
CA TYR A 220 15.65 -24.95 29.23
C TYR A 220 15.59 -26.48 29.29
N SER A 221 14.49 -27.01 29.84
CA SER A 221 14.10 -28.42 29.63
C SER A 221 13.02 -28.42 28.55
N ARG A 222 13.30 -29.04 27.40
CA ARG A 222 12.30 -29.15 26.32
C ARG A 222 11.10 -29.98 26.83
N PRO A 223 9.86 -29.47 26.79
CA PRO A 223 8.69 -30.28 27.09
C PRO A 223 8.48 -31.26 25.93
N GLU A 224 8.67 -32.55 26.17
CA GLU A 224 8.32 -33.59 25.20
C GLU A 224 6.80 -33.64 25.06
N ALA A 225 6.32 -33.48 23.83
CA ALA A 225 4.89 -33.59 23.56
C ALA A 225 4.48 -35.06 23.73
N PRO A 226 3.29 -35.38 24.29
CA PRO A 226 2.83 -36.75 24.51
C PRO A 226 2.66 -37.60 23.23
N ASN A 227 2.88 -37.00 22.06
CA ASN A 227 2.83 -37.65 20.75
C ASN A 227 4.22 -37.79 20.09
N GLU A 228 5.32 -37.44 20.77
CA GLU A 228 6.68 -37.76 20.33
C GLU A 228 7.01 -39.21 20.73
N PHE A 229 6.82 -40.15 19.81
CA PHE A 229 7.18 -41.56 20.01
C PHE A 229 8.62 -41.78 19.54
N TYR A 230 9.59 -41.65 20.44
CA TYR A 230 10.97 -42.10 20.23
C TYR A 230 11.19 -43.38 21.04
N ASP A 231 11.07 -44.53 20.39
CA ASP A 231 11.30 -45.84 21.00
C ASP A 231 12.80 -46.14 21.10
N GLY A 232 13.41 -45.79 22.22
CA GLY A 232 14.65 -46.41 22.73
C GLY A 232 15.82 -46.47 21.74
N ASP A 233 16.61 -47.55 21.82
CA ASP A 233 17.90 -47.76 21.14
C ASP A 233 17.87 -47.79 19.59
N HIS A 234 16.84 -47.23 18.96
CA HIS A 234 16.53 -47.23 17.53
C HIS A 234 16.29 -45.83 16.93
N ASP A 235 16.98 -44.78 17.42
CA ASP A 235 17.11 -43.56 16.61
C ASP A 235 18.10 -43.81 15.45
N ASN A 236 17.77 -43.30 14.26
CA ASN A 236 18.46 -43.61 13.00
C ASN A 236 19.75 -42.80 12.77
N ASP A 237 20.23 -42.09 13.81
CA ASP A 237 21.48 -41.33 13.81
C ASP A 237 22.66 -42.15 14.38
N LYS A 238 22.61 -43.49 14.35
CA LYS A 238 23.79 -44.30 14.68
C LYS A 238 24.87 -44.05 13.63
N GLU A 239 25.91 -43.34 14.03
CA GLU A 239 27.18 -43.25 13.31
C GLU A 239 27.60 -44.65 12.83
N SER A 240 27.74 -44.79 11.51
CA SER A 240 28.47 -45.92 10.95
C SER A 240 29.95 -45.71 11.28
N ASP A 241 30.46 -46.51 12.22
CA ASP A 241 31.89 -46.64 12.52
C ASP A 241 32.67 -46.85 11.22
N VAL A 242 33.53 -45.88 10.89
CA VAL A 242 34.58 -46.04 9.87
C VAL A 242 35.81 -46.61 10.59
N GLU A 243 36.03 -47.93 10.47
CA GLU A 243 37.33 -48.53 10.75
C GLU A 243 38.21 -48.53 9.48
N ILE A 244 39.51 -48.34 9.70
CA ILE A 244 40.62 -48.22 8.73
C ILE A 244 40.78 -49.45 7.84
#